data_AF-A0A7W1ZGK3-F1
#
_entry.id   AF-A0A7W1ZGK3-F1
#
_cell.length_a   1.000
_cell.length_b   1.000
_cell.length_c   1.000
_cell.angle_alpha   90.00
_cell.angle_beta   90.00
_cell.angle_gamma   90.00
#
_symmetry.space_group_name_H-M   'P 1'
#
loop_
_entity.id
_entity.type
_entity.pdbx_description
1 polymer ?
#
loop_
_entity_poly.entity_id
_entity_poly.type
_entity_poly.pdbx_seq_one_letter_code
_entity_poly.pdbx_strand_id
1 'polypeptide(L)'
;MQTLFVFVASIVHYIIDVMKRCLLKTIKIAGLVLLILIGVLAAIILWSENDKAVIEKYVRNENLPTVKADWRGTSVDQKGRFVNHEFPFLPSTVDLLKWQLGTKPQKLEKQNDTGRLEVRDPTEFLRGETDGILWLGHASFFVRLNGVNILLDPVFGKPSLVNTFVDVPSPIDKLQAVDFILISHSHRDHCDEETIKQLTGKFPDAKILAGLGMEELLNDWKTASNEMQTAGWYQQFSLTDDNLKIFFLPVRHWSRRGLFDTNKLLWGAFVIQSAEKTIYFSGDSGFGSHYAELAAAFPKIDYFIIGIGAYKPIWFMKANHNSPQEAFQGFIDSKADFLIPMHFGRFDLSDEPPSEPLRLLKEKAAEANLSDKIKNLQINESIDFSS
;
A
#
# COMPACT_ATOMS: atom_id res chain seq x y z
N MET A 1 -37.20 -32.47 59.69
CA MET A 1 -37.34 -32.15 58.24
C MET A 1 -37.41 -30.65 57.97
N GLN A 2 -38.22 -29.87 58.72
CA GLN A 2 -38.30 -28.39 58.58
C GLN A 2 -36.97 -27.66 58.81
N THR A 3 -36.18 -28.04 59.81
CA THR A 3 -34.92 -27.35 60.17
C THR A 3 -33.85 -27.47 59.09
N LEU A 4 -33.78 -28.63 58.42
CA LEU A 4 -32.86 -28.85 57.30
C LEU A 4 -33.27 -28.00 56.07
N PHE A 5 -34.58 -27.85 55.85
CA PHE A 5 -35.10 -27.04 54.74
C PHE A 5 -34.80 -25.54 54.92
N VAL A 6 -34.93 -25.03 56.15
CA VAL A 6 -34.59 -23.63 56.49
C VAL A 6 -33.09 -23.36 56.38
N PHE A 7 -32.26 -24.34 56.75
CA PHE A 7 -30.80 -24.23 56.64
C PHE A 7 -30.34 -24.23 55.17
N VAL A 8 -30.87 -25.16 54.35
CA VAL A 8 -30.59 -25.19 52.91
C VAL A 8 -31.09 -23.92 52.22
N ALA A 9 -32.29 -23.43 52.56
CA ALA A 9 -32.82 -22.17 52.01
C ALA A 9 -31.93 -20.97 52.36
N SER A 10 -31.40 -20.89 53.59
CA SER A 10 -30.47 -19.84 54.01
C SER A 10 -29.14 -19.89 53.25
N ILE A 11 -28.59 -21.09 53.02
CA ILE A 11 -27.36 -21.26 52.23
C ILE A 11 -27.60 -20.87 50.77
N VAL A 12 -28.71 -21.30 50.17
CA VAL A 12 -29.08 -20.92 48.80
C VAL A 12 -29.26 -19.41 48.68
N HIS A 13 -29.90 -18.76 49.66
CA HIS A 13 -30.06 -17.30 49.65
C HIS A 13 -28.73 -16.56 49.78
N TYR A 14 -27.81 -17.04 50.65
CA TYR A 14 -26.47 -16.49 50.78
C TYR A 14 -25.65 -16.65 49.50
N ILE A 15 -25.68 -17.82 48.86
CA ILE A 15 -25.00 -18.06 47.58
C ILE A 15 -25.54 -17.12 46.49
N ILE A 16 -26.87 -16.96 46.39
CA ILE A 16 -27.49 -16.04 45.44
C ILE A 16 -27.05 -14.59 45.69
N ASP A 17 -26.98 -14.15 46.94
CA ASP A 17 -26.54 -12.80 47.29
C ASP A 17 -25.05 -12.56 46.97
N VAL A 18 -24.18 -13.54 47.26
CA VAL A 18 -22.76 -13.50 46.87
C VAL A 18 -22.61 -13.46 45.36
N MET A 19 -23.34 -14.30 44.62
CA MET A 19 -23.33 -14.29 43.15
C MET A 19 -23.79 -12.95 42.58
N LYS A 20 -24.86 -12.35 43.13
CA LYS A 20 -25.34 -11.02 42.75
C LYS A 20 -24.27 -9.96 42.98
N ARG A 21 -23.61 -9.94 44.15
CA ARG A 21 -22.54 -8.97 44.46
C ARG A 21 -21.34 -9.12 43.52
N CYS A 22 -20.93 -10.35 43.21
CA CYS A 22 -19.88 -10.63 42.22
C CYS A 22 -20.27 -10.13 40.83
N LEU A 23 -21.49 -10.44 40.36
CA LEU A 23 -22.00 -9.98 39.07
C LEU A 23 -22.06 -8.44 38.99
N LEU A 24 -22.58 -7.77 40.02
CA LEU A 24 -22.61 -6.31 40.13
C LEU A 24 -21.21 -5.70 40.10
N LYS A 25 -20.22 -6.34 40.76
CA LYS A 25 -18.82 -5.89 40.75
C LYS A 25 -18.23 -6.03 39.35
N THR A 26 -18.47 -7.16 38.66
CA THR A 26 -18.04 -7.38 37.28
C THR A 26 -18.67 -6.37 36.32
N ILE A 27 -19.98 -6.10 36.43
CA ILE A 27 -20.68 -5.09 35.63
C ILE A 27 -20.10 -3.69 35.88
N LYS A 28 -19.83 -3.32 37.14
CA LYS A 28 -19.21 -2.03 37.47
C LYS A 28 -17.81 -1.88 36.89
N ILE A 29 -16.98 -2.93 36.97
CA ILE A 29 -15.64 -2.93 36.39
C ILE A 29 -15.72 -2.83 34.86
N ALA A 30 -16.58 -3.63 34.22
CA ALA A 30 -16.79 -3.57 32.77
C ALA A 30 -17.30 -2.19 32.33
N GLY A 31 -18.23 -1.59 33.08
CA GLY A 31 -18.72 -0.24 32.83
C GLY A 31 -17.62 0.82 32.98
N LEU A 32 -16.76 0.71 33.99
CA LEU A 32 -15.62 1.61 34.17
C LEU A 32 -14.60 1.47 33.02
N VAL A 33 -14.26 0.23 32.62
CA VAL A 33 -13.38 -0.03 31.48
C VAL A 33 -13.97 0.57 30.19
N LEU A 34 -15.27 0.40 29.96
CA LEU A 34 -15.95 0.98 28.80
C LEU A 34 -15.89 2.52 28.82
N LEU A 35 -16.13 3.15 29.97
CA LEU A 35 -16.02 4.61 30.11
C LEU A 35 -14.60 5.11 29.83
N ILE A 36 -13.58 4.40 30.31
CA ILE A 36 -12.18 4.72 30.03
C ILE A 36 -11.90 4.60 28.52
N LEU A 37 -12.36 3.52 27.88
CA LEU A 37 -12.18 3.32 26.42
C LEU A 37 -12.87 4.42 25.61
N ILE A 38 -14.08 4.83 26.00
CA ILE A 38 -14.79 5.96 25.37
C ILE A 38 -14.01 7.26 25.56
N GLY A 39 -13.50 7.52 26.77
CA GLY A 39 -12.68 8.70 27.06
C GLY A 39 -11.39 8.74 26.23
N VAL A 40 -10.70 7.60 26.09
CA VAL A 40 -9.50 7.47 25.26
C VAL A 40 -9.84 7.70 23.78
N LEU A 41 -10.92 7.10 23.27
CA LEU A 41 -11.35 7.29 21.90
C LEU A 41 -11.71 8.76 21.61
N ALA A 42 -12.42 9.42 22.52
CA ALA A 42 -12.75 10.84 22.40
C ALA A 42 -11.50 11.71 22.38
N ALA A 43 -10.50 11.41 23.23
CA ALA A 43 -9.22 12.11 23.22
C ALA A 43 -8.45 11.91 21.90
N ILE A 44 -8.44 10.69 21.35
CA ILE A 44 -7.81 10.38 20.05
C ILE A 44 -8.50 11.17 18.94
N ILE A 45 -9.83 11.22 18.91
CA ILE A 45 -10.59 11.99 17.93
C ILE A 45 -10.26 13.48 18.05
N LEU A 46 -10.37 14.06 19.24
CA LEU A 46 -10.06 15.48 19.46
C LEU A 46 -8.63 15.83 19.07
N TRP A 47 -7.67 14.95 19.35
CA TRP A 47 -6.29 15.15 18.95
C TRP A 47 -6.11 15.08 17.43
N SER A 48 -6.67 14.05 16.78
CA SER A 48 -6.62 13.83 15.33
C SER A 48 -7.19 15.01 14.55
N GLU A 49 -8.32 15.57 14.97
CA GLU A 49 -9.02 16.63 14.24
C GLU A 49 -8.39 18.02 14.42
N ASN A 50 -7.64 18.23 15.50
CA ASN A 50 -6.93 19.50 15.73
C ASN A 50 -5.48 19.48 15.18
N ASP A 51 -5.02 18.34 14.69
CA ASP A 51 -3.68 18.20 14.13
C ASP A 51 -3.62 18.73 12.70
N LYS A 52 -2.51 19.40 12.36
CA LYS A 52 -2.25 19.93 11.02
C LYS A 52 -0.83 19.63 10.62
N ALA A 53 -0.66 19.14 9.40
CA ALA A 53 0.65 18.98 8.78
C ALA A 53 1.06 20.31 8.15
N VAL A 54 2.00 21.02 8.79
CA VAL A 54 2.59 22.25 8.25
C VAL A 54 4.04 21.96 7.94
N ILE A 55 4.42 22.05 6.67
CA ILE A 55 5.80 21.80 6.23
C ILE A 55 6.73 22.78 6.96
N GLU A 56 7.67 22.25 7.72
CA GLU A 56 8.64 23.03 8.51
C GLU A 56 10.04 22.96 7.90
N LYS A 57 10.45 21.77 7.47
CA LYS A 57 11.80 21.53 6.93
C LYS A 57 11.79 20.47 5.84
N TYR A 58 12.96 20.29 5.23
CA TYR A 58 13.19 19.31 4.18
C TYR A 58 14.32 18.38 4.61
N VAL A 59 14.17 17.08 4.33
CA VAL A 59 15.16 16.05 4.66
C VAL A 59 15.52 15.25 3.41
N ARG A 60 16.71 14.65 3.42
CA ARG A 60 17.24 13.83 2.34
C ARG A 60 18.22 12.81 2.91
N ASN A 61 18.54 11.78 2.15
CA ASN A 61 19.72 10.96 2.42
C ASN A 61 20.95 11.67 1.84
N GLU A 62 21.85 12.18 2.67
CA GLU A 62 23.03 12.95 2.21
C GLU A 62 24.01 12.13 1.37
N ASN A 63 23.91 10.80 1.38
CA ASN A 63 24.77 9.92 0.60
C ASN A 63 24.21 9.61 -0.80
N LEU A 64 22.99 10.06 -1.11
CA LEU A 64 22.32 9.78 -2.39
C LEU A 64 22.15 11.05 -3.22
N PRO A 65 22.49 11.03 -4.52
CA PRO A 65 22.31 12.19 -5.38
C PRO A 65 20.83 12.49 -5.62
N THR A 66 20.51 13.76 -5.84
CA THR A 66 19.15 14.23 -6.16
C THR A 66 19.07 14.58 -7.65
N VAL A 67 18.11 14.00 -8.37
CA VAL A 67 17.97 14.15 -9.83
C VAL A 67 17.33 15.49 -10.24
N LYS A 68 16.44 16.04 -9.39
CA LYS A 68 15.77 17.32 -9.63
C LYS A 68 16.60 18.44 -9.00
N ALA A 69 17.27 19.27 -9.81
CA ALA A 69 18.26 20.26 -9.36
C ALA A 69 17.72 21.25 -8.31
N ASP A 70 16.48 21.73 -8.48
CA ASP A 70 15.85 22.70 -7.57
C ASP A 70 15.11 22.04 -6.39
N TRP A 71 15.28 20.72 -6.21
CA TRP A 71 14.59 19.99 -5.16
C TRP A 71 15.24 20.20 -3.79
N ARG A 72 14.47 20.72 -2.85
CA ARG A 72 14.94 21.05 -1.50
C ARG A 72 15.10 19.82 -0.59
N GLY A 73 14.45 18.70 -0.95
CA GLY A 73 14.36 17.47 -0.17
C GLY A 73 12.91 17.06 0.09
N THR A 74 12.71 15.92 0.74
CA THR A 74 11.40 15.44 1.17
C THR A 74 10.84 16.34 2.27
N SER A 75 9.59 16.77 2.12
CA SER A 75 8.94 17.68 3.06
C SER A 75 8.59 16.95 4.37
N VAL A 76 8.89 17.58 5.51
CA VAL A 76 8.48 17.11 6.84
C VAL A 76 7.87 18.24 7.65
N ASP A 77 6.93 17.89 8.52
CA ASP A 77 6.22 18.83 9.37
C ASP A 77 6.93 19.13 10.69
N GLN A 78 6.32 20.00 11.48
CA GLN A 78 6.79 20.42 12.80
C GLN A 78 6.92 19.31 13.85
N LYS A 79 6.41 18.10 13.56
CA LYS A 79 6.51 16.90 14.40
C LYS A 79 7.47 15.86 13.80
N GLY A 80 8.18 16.20 12.72
CA GLY A 80 9.06 15.29 12.01
C GLY A 80 8.33 14.24 11.18
N ARG A 81 7.04 14.44 10.87
CA ARG A 81 6.27 13.54 9.99
C ARG A 81 6.46 13.95 8.54
N PHE A 82 6.55 12.98 7.64
CA PHE A 82 6.51 13.24 6.21
C PHE A 82 5.18 13.85 5.78
N VAL A 83 5.22 14.71 4.76
CA VAL A 83 4.04 15.40 4.24
C VAL A 83 4.15 15.48 2.73
N ASN A 84 3.03 15.29 2.03
CA ASN A 84 2.96 15.55 0.59
C ASN A 84 3.39 16.99 0.29
N HIS A 85 4.26 17.15 -0.71
CA HIS A 85 4.74 18.47 -1.12
C HIS A 85 3.59 19.38 -1.55
N GLU A 86 2.67 18.81 -2.34
CA GLU A 86 1.37 19.40 -2.66
C GLU A 86 0.28 18.69 -1.87
N PHE A 87 -0.74 19.42 -1.45
CA PHE A 87 -1.87 18.87 -0.67
C PHE A 87 -1.42 18.14 0.61
N PRO A 88 -0.82 18.85 1.60
CA PRO A 88 -0.56 18.28 2.92
C PRO A 88 -1.76 17.51 3.47
N PHE A 89 -1.54 16.27 3.89
CA PHE A 89 -2.61 15.36 4.29
C PHE A 89 -2.27 14.65 5.61
N LEU A 90 -3.29 14.57 6.48
CA LEU A 90 -3.32 13.69 7.64
C LEU A 90 -4.64 12.93 7.63
N PRO A 91 -4.65 11.64 7.98
CA PRO A 91 -5.88 10.86 8.09
C PRO A 91 -6.77 11.40 9.23
N SER A 92 -8.06 11.57 8.96
CA SER A 92 -9.06 11.95 9.96
C SER A 92 -9.76 10.71 10.52
N THR A 93 -9.83 10.62 11.85
CA THR A 93 -10.54 9.54 12.54
C THR A 93 -12.06 9.71 12.39
N VAL A 94 -12.56 10.94 12.37
CA VAL A 94 -13.98 11.23 12.14
C VAL A 94 -14.40 10.83 10.73
N ASP A 95 -13.60 11.17 9.73
CA ASP A 95 -13.87 10.79 8.35
C ASP A 95 -13.83 9.27 8.16
N LEU A 96 -12.88 8.58 8.81
CA LEU A 96 -12.86 7.11 8.80
C LEU A 96 -14.14 6.52 9.38
N LEU A 97 -14.60 7.01 10.55
CA LEU A 97 -15.85 6.54 11.16
C LEU A 97 -17.07 6.86 10.29
N LYS A 98 -17.11 8.06 9.69
CA LYS A 98 -18.16 8.48 8.76
C LYS A 98 -18.23 7.56 7.54
N TRP A 99 -17.09 7.11 7.02
CA TRP A 99 -17.06 6.14 5.94
C TRP A 99 -17.57 4.77 6.40
N GLN A 100 -17.04 4.24 7.51
CA GLN A 100 -17.38 2.89 7.98
C GLN A 100 -18.86 2.75 8.37
N LEU A 101 -19.45 3.80 8.97
CA LEU A 101 -20.84 3.82 9.43
C LEU A 101 -21.81 4.44 8.41
N GLY A 102 -21.27 5.05 7.35
CA GLY A 102 -22.03 5.76 6.35
C GLY A 102 -22.79 4.85 5.39
N THR A 103 -23.68 5.46 4.62
CA THR A 103 -24.35 4.77 3.51
C THR A 103 -23.35 4.46 2.41
N LYS A 104 -23.39 3.22 1.90
CA LYS A 104 -22.55 2.74 0.80
C LYS A 104 -23.40 2.58 -0.46
N PRO A 105 -23.43 3.55 -1.39
CA PRO A 105 -24.39 3.57 -2.50
C PRO A 105 -24.32 2.34 -3.39
N GLN A 106 -23.11 1.79 -3.60
CA GLN A 106 -22.88 0.63 -4.46
C GLN A 106 -22.78 -0.70 -3.71
N LYS A 107 -23.23 -0.76 -2.45
CA LYS A 107 -23.11 -1.99 -1.65
C LYS A 107 -23.72 -3.21 -2.35
N LEU A 108 -24.92 -3.07 -2.92
CA LEU A 108 -25.59 -4.17 -3.62
C LEU A 108 -24.89 -4.51 -4.95
N GLU A 109 -24.46 -3.50 -5.70
CA GLU A 109 -23.71 -3.72 -6.95
C GLU A 109 -22.41 -4.49 -6.69
N LYS A 110 -21.65 -4.09 -5.68
CA LYS A 110 -20.44 -4.77 -5.25
C LYS A 110 -20.69 -6.22 -4.80
N GLN A 111 -21.77 -6.46 -4.06
CA GLN A 111 -22.14 -7.81 -3.62
C GLN A 111 -22.54 -8.72 -4.78
N ASN A 112 -23.16 -8.15 -5.82
CA ASN A 112 -23.60 -8.87 -7.01
C ASN A 112 -22.51 -9.00 -8.08
N ASP A 113 -21.40 -8.29 -7.95
CA ASP A 113 -20.29 -8.35 -8.90
C ASP A 113 -19.48 -9.65 -8.74
N THR A 114 -19.59 -10.50 -9.76
CA THR A 114 -18.92 -11.80 -9.86
C THR A 114 -17.66 -11.75 -10.72
N GLY A 115 -17.28 -10.59 -11.27
CA GLY A 115 -16.07 -10.44 -12.08
C GLY A 115 -14.83 -10.69 -11.23
N ARG A 116 -14.02 -11.68 -11.60
CA ARG A 116 -12.75 -12.03 -10.94
C ARG A 116 -11.65 -12.15 -11.97
N LEU A 117 -10.44 -11.77 -11.55
CA LEU A 117 -9.25 -11.96 -12.37
C LEU A 117 -8.89 -13.44 -12.42
N GLU A 118 -8.47 -13.89 -13.59
CA GLU A 118 -7.85 -15.21 -13.74
C GLU A 118 -6.49 -15.21 -13.03
N VAL A 119 -6.15 -16.33 -12.38
CA VAL A 119 -4.83 -16.57 -11.79
C VAL A 119 -4.12 -17.61 -12.63
N ARG A 120 -3.08 -17.17 -13.36
CA ARG A 120 -2.26 -18.04 -14.21
C ARG A 120 -1.09 -18.64 -13.45
N ASP A 121 -0.36 -19.55 -14.09
CA ASP A 121 0.88 -20.10 -13.53
C ASP A 121 2.09 -19.21 -13.94
N PRO A 122 2.80 -18.57 -12.99
CA PRO A 122 3.94 -17.70 -13.32
C PRO A 122 5.25 -18.48 -13.56
N THR A 123 5.23 -19.82 -13.51
CA THR A 123 6.45 -20.64 -13.50
C THR A 123 7.36 -20.39 -14.70
N GLU A 124 6.79 -20.27 -15.90
CA GLU A 124 7.56 -20.06 -17.13
C GLU A 124 8.40 -18.77 -17.06
N PHE A 125 7.77 -17.65 -16.71
CA PHE A 125 8.44 -16.36 -16.61
C PHE A 125 9.45 -16.31 -15.44
N LEU A 126 9.06 -16.82 -14.27
CA LEU A 126 9.89 -16.77 -13.05
C LEU A 126 11.12 -17.68 -13.11
N ARG A 127 11.08 -18.77 -13.88
CA ARG A 127 12.21 -19.68 -14.10
C ARG A 127 12.99 -19.41 -15.38
N GLY A 128 12.41 -18.66 -16.31
CA GLY A 128 13.08 -18.23 -17.54
C GLY A 128 14.03 -17.05 -17.32
N GLU A 129 14.61 -16.59 -18.44
CA GLU A 129 15.56 -15.48 -18.48
C GLU A 129 15.02 -14.27 -19.27
N THR A 130 13.77 -14.36 -19.75
CA THR A 130 13.13 -13.29 -20.53
C THR A 130 12.96 -12.03 -19.70
N ASP A 131 13.43 -10.91 -20.23
CA ASP A 131 13.20 -9.57 -19.70
C ASP A 131 11.74 -9.15 -19.93
N GLY A 132 11.13 -8.58 -18.89
CA GLY A 132 9.72 -8.25 -18.92
C GLY A 132 9.14 -7.87 -17.56
N ILE A 133 7.81 -7.73 -17.51
CA ILE A 133 7.04 -7.38 -16.31
C ILE A 133 6.00 -8.48 -16.10
N LEU A 134 6.02 -9.11 -14.92
CA LEU A 134 5.02 -10.07 -14.47
C LEU A 134 4.18 -9.45 -13.34
N TRP A 135 2.86 -9.43 -13.52
CA TRP A 135 1.96 -8.97 -12.46
C TRP A 135 1.63 -10.11 -11.50
N LEU A 136 2.02 -10.00 -10.24
CA LEU A 136 1.76 -11.02 -9.20
C LEU A 136 0.44 -10.74 -8.43
N GLY A 137 -0.31 -9.72 -8.84
CA GLY A 137 -1.60 -9.34 -8.27
C GLY A 137 -1.52 -8.23 -7.23
N HIS A 138 -2.59 -7.43 -7.12
CA HIS A 138 -2.62 -6.17 -6.36
C HIS A 138 -1.55 -5.20 -6.85
N ALA A 139 -0.61 -4.77 -6.00
CA ALA A 139 0.54 -3.94 -6.36
C ALA A 139 1.85 -4.74 -6.49
N SER A 140 1.80 -6.06 -6.37
CA SER A 140 3.00 -6.91 -6.45
C SER A 140 3.40 -7.17 -7.90
N PHE A 141 4.65 -6.87 -8.25
CA PHE A 141 5.22 -7.16 -9.57
C PHE A 141 6.59 -7.82 -9.43
N PHE A 142 6.91 -8.68 -10.39
CA PHE A 142 8.27 -9.13 -10.64
C PHE A 142 8.71 -8.56 -11.99
N VAL A 143 9.81 -7.81 -12.00
CA VAL A 143 10.38 -7.19 -13.18
C VAL A 143 11.74 -7.79 -13.42
N ARG A 144 11.98 -8.25 -14.65
CA ARG A 144 13.33 -8.59 -15.11
C ARG A 144 13.76 -7.56 -16.13
N LEU A 145 14.86 -6.86 -15.84
CA LEU A 145 15.37 -5.80 -16.70
C LEU A 145 16.89 -5.92 -16.81
N ASN A 146 17.38 -6.18 -18.02
CA ASN A 146 18.77 -6.53 -18.31
C ASN A 146 19.25 -7.70 -17.44
N GLY A 147 18.41 -8.71 -17.24
CA GLY A 147 18.70 -9.87 -16.37
C GLY A 147 18.61 -9.61 -14.86
N VAL A 148 18.42 -8.35 -14.42
CA VAL A 148 18.25 -8.00 -13.00
C VAL A 148 16.83 -8.27 -12.56
N ASN A 149 16.65 -9.02 -11.47
CA ASN A 149 15.37 -9.47 -10.93
C ASN A 149 14.91 -8.56 -9.79
N ILE A 150 13.81 -7.85 -10.00
CA ILE A 150 13.30 -6.80 -9.11
C ILE A 150 11.88 -7.16 -8.67
N LEU A 151 11.64 -7.22 -7.36
CA LEU A 151 10.30 -7.31 -6.78
C LEU A 151 9.81 -5.92 -6.35
N LEU A 152 8.59 -5.57 -6.73
CA LEU A 152 7.90 -4.34 -6.33
C LEU A 152 6.74 -4.71 -5.41
N ASP A 153 6.70 -4.10 -4.22
CA ASP A 153 5.65 -4.27 -3.21
C ASP A 153 5.15 -5.72 -3.05
N PRO A 154 6.05 -6.69 -2.77
CA PRO A 154 5.67 -8.09 -2.73
C PRO A 154 4.79 -8.38 -1.51
N VAL A 155 3.58 -8.86 -1.77
CA VAL A 155 2.64 -9.40 -0.78
C VAL A 155 2.15 -10.74 -1.29
N PHE A 156 2.70 -11.83 -0.77
CA PHE A 156 2.37 -13.19 -1.22
C PHE A 156 1.31 -13.86 -0.35
N GLY A 157 1.06 -13.31 0.83
CA GLY A 157 0.00 -13.75 1.73
C GLY A 157 -1.28 -12.93 1.61
N LYS A 158 -2.12 -13.09 2.64
CA LYS A 158 -3.30 -12.26 2.88
C LYS A 158 -3.00 -11.30 4.03
N PRO A 159 -2.98 -9.97 3.79
CA PRO A 159 -2.83 -9.00 4.86
C PRO A 159 -3.91 -9.18 5.94
N SER A 160 -3.51 -9.03 7.21
CA SER A 160 -4.45 -9.12 8.33
C SER A 160 -5.58 -8.11 8.19
N LEU A 161 -6.82 -8.55 8.50
CA LEU A 161 -8.05 -7.75 8.46
C LEU A 161 -8.48 -7.26 7.06
N VAL A 162 -7.85 -7.71 5.98
CA VAL A 162 -8.24 -7.41 4.60
C VAL A 162 -8.99 -8.60 4.01
N ASN A 163 -10.13 -8.36 3.35
CA ASN A 163 -10.85 -9.41 2.63
C ASN A 163 -10.26 -9.59 1.22
N THR A 164 -10.37 -10.79 0.67
CA THR A 164 -9.86 -11.13 -0.67
C THR A 164 -11.02 -11.42 -1.62
N PHE A 165 -10.92 -10.94 -2.86
CA PHE A 165 -11.80 -11.34 -3.95
C PHE A 165 -11.28 -12.58 -4.67
N VAL A 166 -9.96 -12.70 -4.76
CA VAL A 166 -9.23 -13.78 -5.44
C VAL A 166 -8.07 -14.20 -4.54
N ASP A 167 -7.95 -15.50 -4.31
CA ASP A 167 -6.80 -16.08 -3.62
C ASP A 167 -5.68 -16.34 -4.64
N VAL A 168 -4.47 -15.86 -4.34
CA VAL A 168 -3.30 -15.98 -5.21
C VAL A 168 -2.26 -16.84 -4.49
N PRO A 169 -1.86 -17.99 -5.05
CA PRO A 169 -0.80 -18.81 -4.47
C PRO A 169 0.52 -18.04 -4.41
N SER A 170 1.26 -18.20 -3.30
CA SER A 170 2.58 -17.60 -3.16
C SER A 170 3.52 -18.10 -4.27
N PRO A 171 4.20 -17.20 -5.01
CA PRO A 171 5.19 -17.58 -6.01
C PRO A 171 6.57 -17.87 -5.41
N ILE A 172 6.72 -17.79 -4.08
CA ILE A 172 8.03 -17.82 -3.40
C ILE A 172 8.90 -19.01 -3.83
N ASP A 173 8.33 -20.21 -4.00
CA ASP A 173 9.07 -21.41 -4.40
C ASP A 173 9.51 -21.41 -5.86
N LYS A 174 8.84 -20.60 -6.70
CA LYS A 174 9.11 -20.49 -8.14
C LYS A 174 10.22 -19.47 -8.44
N LEU A 175 10.39 -18.46 -7.58
CA LEU A 175 11.46 -17.47 -7.70
C LEU A 175 12.84 -18.14 -7.64
N GLN A 176 13.66 -17.91 -8.67
CA GLN A 176 15.04 -18.43 -8.77
C GLN A 176 16.07 -17.45 -8.22
N ALA A 177 15.88 -16.17 -8.46
CA ALA A 177 16.74 -15.09 -7.99
C ALA A 177 15.93 -13.82 -7.75
N VAL A 178 16.38 -13.01 -6.79
CA VAL A 178 15.87 -11.66 -6.51
C VAL A 178 17.08 -10.82 -6.15
N ASP A 179 17.32 -9.77 -6.92
CA ASP A 179 18.44 -8.85 -6.72
C ASP A 179 17.98 -7.64 -5.89
N PHE A 180 16.75 -7.18 -6.14
CA PHE A 180 16.18 -6.02 -5.46
C PHE A 180 14.74 -6.26 -4.98
N ILE A 181 14.43 -5.78 -3.78
CA ILE A 181 13.08 -5.68 -3.22
C ILE A 181 12.79 -4.20 -2.98
N LEU A 182 11.85 -3.65 -3.74
CA LEU A 182 11.45 -2.26 -3.70
C LEU A 182 10.12 -2.12 -2.96
N ILE A 183 10.09 -1.26 -1.95
CA ILE A 183 8.90 -1.01 -1.12
C ILE A 183 8.49 0.45 -1.23
N SER A 184 7.33 0.70 -1.80
CA SER A 184 6.80 2.04 -2.04
C SER A 184 6.42 2.74 -0.75
N HIS A 185 5.74 2.02 0.16
CA HIS A 185 5.27 2.53 1.43
C HIS A 185 4.89 1.40 2.41
N SER A 186 4.54 1.77 3.64
CA SER A 186 4.41 0.83 4.75
C SER A 186 3.01 0.21 4.94
N HIS A 187 2.01 0.44 4.08
CA HIS A 187 0.70 -0.19 4.26
C HIS A 187 0.78 -1.71 4.06
N ARG A 188 -0.13 -2.46 4.70
CA ARG A 188 -0.02 -3.92 4.85
C ARG A 188 -0.21 -4.67 3.53
N ASP A 189 -0.89 -4.06 2.58
CA ASP A 189 -1.14 -4.56 1.24
C ASP A 189 -0.03 -4.22 0.24
N HIS A 190 0.99 -3.46 0.66
CA HIS A 190 2.22 -3.18 -0.09
C HIS A 190 3.50 -3.68 0.61
N CYS A 191 3.44 -3.83 1.93
CA CYS A 191 4.57 -4.18 2.79
C CYS A 191 4.11 -5.18 3.87
N ASP A 192 4.32 -6.47 3.55
CA ASP A 192 3.90 -7.61 4.36
C ASP A 192 5.10 -8.29 5.06
N GLU A 193 5.03 -8.37 6.39
CA GLU A 193 6.13 -8.87 7.23
C GLU A 193 6.55 -10.29 6.87
N GLU A 194 5.57 -11.18 6.70
CA GLU A 194 5.84 -12.59 6.41
C GLU A 194 6.49 -12.76 5.03
N THR A 195 5.98 -12.04 4.03
CA THR A 195 6.55 -12.03 2.68
C THR A 195 8.01 -11.54 2.69
N ILE A 196 8.30 -10.45 3.40
CA ILE A 196 9.68 -9.92 3.50
C ILE A 196 10.61 -10.90 4.22
N LYS A 197 10.16 -11.53 5.33
CA LYS A 197 10.95 -12.55 6.03
C LYS A 197 11.26 -13.76 5.14
N GLN A 198 10.28 -14.24 4.38
CA GLN A 198 10.48 -15.36 3.45
C GLN A 198 11.43 -15.01 2.32
N LEU A 199 11.28 -13.83 1.71
CA LEU A 199 12.15 -13.36 0.63
C LEU A 199 13.59 -13.18 1.08
N THR A 200 13.81 -12.48 2.19
CA THR A 200 15.15 -12.20 2.71
C THR A 200 15.83 -13.44 3.26
N GLY A 201 15.08 -14.38 3.83
CA GLY A 201 15.60 -15.70 4.20
C GLY A 201 15.99 -16.56 3.01
N LYS A 202 15.26 -16.47 1.88
CA LYS A 202 15.56 -17.22 0.65
C LYS A 202 16.67 -16.58 -0.19
N PHE A 203 16.73 -15.24 -0.23
CA PHE A 203 17.65 -14.45 -1.03
C PHE A 203 18.47 -13.52 -0.12
N PRO A 204 19.51 -14.03 0.56
CA PRO A 204 20.27 -13.26 1.55
C PRO A 204 21.06 -12.09 0.95
N ASP A 205 21.31 -12.11 -0.37
CA ASP A 205 22.04 -11.07 -1.11
C ASP A 205 21.11 -10.01 -1.73
N ALA A 206 19.78 -10.22 -1.69
CA ALA A 206 18.81 -9.26 -2.21
C ALA A 206 18.91 -7.94 -1.45
N LYS A 207 18.94 -6.82 -2.17
CA LYS A 207 18.98 -5.48 -1.57
C LYS A 207 17.58 -4.91 -1.44
N ILE A 208 17.33 -4.22 -0.33
CA ILE A 208 16.03 -3.59 -0.06
C ILE A 208 16.13 -2.09 -0.31
N LEU A 209 15.25 -1.55 -1.16
CA LEU A 209 15.18 -0.13 -1.48
C LEU A 209 13.83 0.44 -1.08
N ALA A 210 13.81 1.51 -0.29
CA ALA A 210 12.57 2.09 0.23
C ALA A 210 12.68 3.60 0.49
N GLY A 211 11.59 4.21 0.95
CA GLY A 211 11.59 5.60 1.43
C GLY A 211 12.28 5.77 2.79
N LEU A 212 12.72 6.99 3.09
CA LEU A 212 13.28 7.37 4.41
C LEU A 212 12.42 6.88 5.59
N GLY A 213 13.07 6.39 6.64
CA GLY A 213 12.43 5.94 7.88
C GLY A 213 11.95 4.49 7.83
N MET A 214 11.80 3.90 6.65
CA MET A 214 11.38 2.49 6.50
C MET A 214 12.34 1.50 7.19
N GLU A 215 13.58 1.91 7.49
CA GLU A 215 14.51 1.09 8.29
C GLU A 215 13.96 0.75 9.67
N GLU A 216 13.15 1.62 10.27
CA GLU A 216 12.51 1.38 11.58
C GLU A 216 11.60 0.14 11.56
N LEU A 217 11.08 -0.22 10.39
CA LEU A 217 10.20 -1.37 10.19
C LEU A 217 10.95 -2.57 9.63
N LEU A 218 11.73 -2.34 8.56
CA LEU A 218 12.27 -3.42 7.74
C LEU A 218 13.52 -4.07 8.36
N ASN A 219 14.25 -3.39 9.26
CA ASN A 219 15.39 -3.98 9.94
C ASN A 219 15.03 -5.20 10.81
N ASP A 220 13.81 -5.22 11.37
CA ASP A 220 13.31 -6.34 12.17
C ASP A 220 12.81 -7.51 11.31
N TRP A 221 12.60 -7.30 10.01
CA TRP A 221 12.00 -8.29 9.11
C TRP A 221 12.99 -8.88 8.13
N LYS A 222 14.00 -8.12 7.72
CA LYS A 222 15.07 -8.60 6.85
C LYS A 222 16.10 -9.40 7.63
N THR A 223 16.90 -10.20 6.93
CA THR A 223 18.09 -10.80 7.56
C THR A 223 19.22 -9.78 7.66
N ALA A 224 20.23 -10.08 8.50
CA ALA A 224 21.36 -9.18 8.69
C ALA A 224 22.21 -8.96 7.42
N SER A 225 22.24 -9.94 6.50
CA SER A 225 23.03 -9.85 5.25
C SER A 225 22.38 -8.98 4.17
N ASN A 226 21.04 -8.87 4.18
CA ASN A 226 20.35 -8.03 3.20
C ASN A 226 20.67 -6.55 3.43
N GLU A 227 21.42 -5.96 2.51
CA GLU A 227 21.68 -4.52 2.51
C GLU A 227 20.38 -3.75 2.27
N MET A 228 20.25 -2.59 2.92
CA MET A 228 19.10 -1.70 2.74
C MET A 228 19.56 -0.28 2.48
N GLN A 229 18.89 0.40 1.55
CA GLN A 229 19.05 1.83 1.31
C GLN A 229 17.69 2.51 1.39
N THR A 230 17.66 3.70 1.97
CA THR A 230 16.47 4.57 1.93
C THR A 230 16.75 5.88 1.22
N ALA A 231 15.76 6.35 0.51
CA ALA A 231 15.85 7.55 -0.31
C ALA A 231 14.72 8.52 0.04
N GLY A 232 15.03 9.82 0.01
CA GLY A 232 14.04 10.87 -0.13
C GLY A 232 13.54 10.98 -1.56
N TRP A 233 12.51 11.79 -1.76
CA TRP A 233 11.97 12.05 -3.10
C TRP A 233 12.99 12.70 -4.02
N TYR A 234 12.96 12.32 -5.29
CA TYR A 234 13.93 12.64 -6.34
C TYR A 234 15.36 12.19 -6.07
N GLN A 235 15.59 11.26 -5.14
CA GLN A 235 16.93 10.70 -4.95
C GLN A 235 17.12 9.41 -5.76
N GLN A 236 18.34 9.21 -6.26
CA GLN A 236 18.75 7.98 -6.93
C GLN A 236 19.45 7.07 -5.93
N PHE A 237 19.10 5.79 -5.90
CA PHE A 237 19.82 4.80 -5.10
C PHE A 237 21.23 4.54 -5.66
N SER A 238 22.18 4.21 -4.78
CA SER A 238 23.55 3.90 -5.17
C SER A 238 23.66 2.41 -5.47
N LEU A 239 23.63 2.04 -6.75
CA LEU A 239 23.72 0.65 -7.22
C LEU A 239 25.12 0.36 -7.77
N THR A 240 25.53 -0.90 -7.73
CA THR A 240 26.81 -1.34 -8.30
C THR A 240 26.75 -1.62 -9.80
N ASP A 241 25.55 -1.74 -10.37
CA ASP A 241 25.32 -1.93 -11.80
C ASP A 241 25.05 -0.59 -12.47
N ASP A 242 25.99 -0.12 -13.29
CA ASP A 242 25.88 1.13 -14.02
C ASP A 242 24.78 1.12 -15.10
N ASN A 243 24.28 -0.06 -15.48
CA ASN A 243 23.23 -0.22 -16.48
C ASN A 243 21.81 -0.15 -15.89
N LEU A 244 21.69 -0.04 -14.57
CA LEU A 244 20.42 0.06 -13.88
C LEU A 244 20.43 1.28 -12.94
N LYS A 245 19.43 2.14 -13.09
CA LYS A 245 19.19 3.28 -12.20
C LYS A 245 17.81 3.15 -11.59
N ILE A 246 17.76 3.31 -10.26
CA ILE A 246 16.50 3.31 -9.52
C ILE A 246 16.39 4.64 -8.77
N PHE A 247 15.25 5.30 -8.93
CA PHE A 247 14.94 6.58 -8.32
C PHE A 247 13.71 6.45 -7.44
N PHE A 248 13.69 7.16 -6.32
CA PHE A 248 12.51 7.26 -5.45
C PHE A 248 11.84 8.61 -5.65
N LEU A 249 10.56 8.63 -6.04
CA LEU A 249 9.84 9.82 -6.49
C LEU A 249 8.64 10.15 -5.59
N PRO A 250 8.18 11.41 -5.56
CA PRO A 250 7.01 11.78 -4.77
C PRO A 250 5.73 11.24 -5.40
N VAL A 251 4.82 10.82 -4.53
CA VAL A 251 3.41 10.56 -4.84
C VAL A 251 2.54 11.15 -3.75
N ARG A 252 1.23 11.25 -4.01
CA ARG A 252 0.29 11.82 -3.04
C ARG A 252 -0.33 10.70 -2.21
N HIS A 253 0.27 10.39 -1.08
CA HIS A 253 -0.21 9.33 -0.20
C HIS A 253 0.12 9.65 1.27
N TRP A 254 0.14 8.63 2.13
CA TRP A 254 0.42 8.73 3.57
C TRP A 254 0.87 7.36 4.10
N SER A 255 1.24 7.27 5.38
CA SER A 255 1.60 5.98 5.98
C SER A 255 1.11 5.86 7.41
N ARG A 256 0.70 4.64 7.80
CA ARG A 256 0.42 4.27 9.20
C ARG A 256 0.32 2.76 9.35
N ARG A 257 0.95 2.18 10.37
CA ARG A 257 0.75 0.77 10.77
C ARG A 257 0.21 0.63 12.18
N GLY A 258 0.58 1.54 13.08
CA GLY A 258 0.17 1.60 14.48
C GLY A 258 -0.70 2.81 14.82
N LEU A 259 -0.85 3.08 16.12
CA LEU A 259 -1.67 4.21 16.58
C LEU A 259 -0.93 5.55 16.54
N PHE A 260 0.40 5.56 16.65
CA PHE A 260 1.23 6.76 16.88
C PHE A 260 2.37 6.93 15.87
N ASP A 261 2.25 6.31 14.70
CA ASP A 261 3.28 6.29 13.65
C ASP A 261 2.81 6.94 12.34
N THR A 262 1.70 7.70 12.37
CA THR A 262 1.19 8.41 11.20
C THR A 262 2.29 9.25 10.55
N ASN A 263 2.56 8.94 9.29
CA ASN A 263 3.53 9.58 8.41
C ASN A 263 4.98 9.59 8.94
N LYS A 264 5.35 8.63 9.80
CA LYS A 264 6.76 8.47 10.21
C LYS A 264 7.62 7.75 9.18
N LEU A 265 7.00 6.96 8.30
CA LEU A 265 7.67 6.17 7.26
C LEU A 265 7.32 6.77 5.91
N LEU A 266 8.31 7.09 5.08
CA LEU A 266 8.06 7.77 3.80
C LEU A 266 7.40 6.83 2.78
N TRP A 267 6.48 7.38 1.99
CA TRP A 267 5.86 6.76 0.82
C TRP A 267 6.42 7.33 -0.48
N GLY A 268 6.31 6.64 -1.60
CA GLY A 268 6.80 7.12 -2.88
C GLY A 268 6.51 6.20 -4.04
N ALA A 269 6.95 6.63 -5.21
CA ALA A 269 7.02 5.84 -6.43
C ALA A 269 8.46 5.45 -6.75
N PHE A 270 8.63 4.52 -7.68
CA PHE A 270 9.92 4.19 -8.26
C PHE A 270 9.96 4.50 -9.75
N VAL A 271 11.10 5.00 -10.22
CA VAL A 271 11.51 4.87 -11.62
C VAL A 271 12.65 3.88 -11.68
N ILE A 272 12.50 2.86 -12.52
CA ILE A 272 13.49 1.80 -12.78
C ILE A 272 13.90 1.96 -14.24
N GLN A 273 15.15 2.32 -14.47
CA GLN A 273 15.64 2.72 -15.79
C GLN A 273 16.88 1.92 -16.15
N SER A 274 16.83 1.25 -17.32
CA SER A 274 18.00 0.77 -18.03
C SER A 274 18.29 1.64 -19.26
N ALA A 275 19.29 1.26 -20.05
CA ALA A 275 19.55 1.89 -21.34
C ALA A 275 18.36 1.77 -22.33
N GLU A 276 17.55 0.72 -22.21
CA GLU A 276 16.50 0.39 -23.18
C GLU A 276 15.10 0.74 -22.70
N LYS A 277 14.80 0.49 -21.42
CA LYS A 277 13.46 0.64 -20.85
C LYS A 277 13.47 1.52 -19.60
N THR A 278 12.43 2.33 -19.46
CA THR A 278 12.11 3.05 -18.23
C THR A 278 10.72 2.66 -17.74
N ILE A 279 10.64 2.17 -16.51
CA ILE A 279 9.40 1.73 -15.87
C ILE A 279 9.13 2.66 -14.69
N TYR A 280 7.94 3.24 -14.65
CA TYR A 280 7.41 3.96 -13.50
C TYR A 280 6.44 3.06 -12.74
N PHE A 281 6.66 2.94 -11.43
CA PHE A 281 5.77 2.24 -10.51
C PHE A 281 5.24 3.22 -9.47
N SER A 282 3.93 3.49 -9.47
CA SER A 282 3.36 4.57 -8.65
C SER A 282 3.28 4.28 -7.16
N GLY A 283 3.37 3.02 -6.72
CA GLY A 283 2.78 2.63 -5.44
C GLY A 283 1.31 3.08 -5.37
N ASP A 284 0.86 3.51 -4.19
CA ASP A 284 -0.40 4.24 -4.08
C ASP A 284 -0.22 5.75 -4.23
N SER A 285 -1.15 6.38 -4.94
CA SER A 285 -1.14 7.82 -5.14
C SER A 285 -2.54 8.35 -5.39
N GLY A 286 -2.88 9.52 -4.86
CA GLY A 286 -3.94 10.38 -5.36
C GLY A 286 -3.45 11.26 -6.51
N PHE A 287 -4.36 11.86 -7.27
CA PHE A 287 -3.98 12.71 -8.40
C PHE A 287 -3.27 14.01 -7.96
N GLY A 288 -2.30 14.49 -8.76
CA GLY A 288 -1.55 15.74 -8.52
C GLY A 288 -0.55 16.07 -9.63
N SER A 289 0.21 17.16 -9.47
CA SER A 289 1.14 17.65 -10.52
C SER A 289 2.33 16.73 -10.77
N HIS A 290 2.65 15.84 -9.81
CA HIS A 290 3.80 14.95 -9.85
C HIS A 290 3.86 14.04 -11.10
N TYR A 291 2.74 13.75 -11.78
CA TYR A 291 2.76 13.03 -13.05
C TYR A 291 3.33 13.86 -14.21
N ALA A 292 3.01 15.15 -14.28
CA ALA A 292 3.61 16.06 -15.26
C ALA A 292 5.08 16.35 -14.91
N GLU A 293 5.40 16.47 -13.62
CA GLU A 293 6.79 16.61 -13.17
C GLU A 293 7.63 15.36 -13.46
N LEU A 294 7.03 14.17 -13.38
CA LEU A 294 7.65 12.91 -13.79
C LEU A 294 8.05 12.96 -15.27
N ALA A 295 7.16 13.37 -16.17
CA ALA A 295 7.48 13.52 -17.59
C ALA A 295 8.58 14.56 -17.86
N ALA A 296 8.69 15.59 -17.02
CA ALA A 296 9.75 16.59 -17.13
C ALA A 296 11.11 16.05 -16.68
N ALA A 297 11.14 15.21 -15.64
CA ALA A 297 12.36 14.62 -15.10
C ALA A 297 12.83 13.38 -15.90
N PHE A 298 11.89 12.63 -16.47
CA PHE A 298 12.14 11.39 -17.20
C PHE A 298 11.46 11.46 -18.57
N PRO A 299 12.19 11.88 -19.62
CA PRO A 299 11.58 12.20 -20.91
C PRO A 299 11.06 10.99 -21.68
N LYS A 300 11.43 9.76 -21.29
CA LYS A 300 10.94 8.51 -21.85
C LYS A 300 10.51 7.58 -20.72
N ILE A 301 9.27 7.12 -20.78
CA ILE A 301 8.69 6.13 -19.85
C ILE A 301 7.98 5.09 -20.70
N ASP A 302 8.54 3.88 -20.78
CA ASP A 302 7.96 2.81 -21.59
C ASP A 302 6.72 2.22 -20.92
N TYR A 303 6.76 2.04 -19.59
CA TYR A 303 5.65 1.45 -18.82
C TYR A 303 5.31 2.30 -17.60
N PHE A 304 4.04 2.65 -17.48
CA PHE A 304 3.46 3.41 -16.37
C PHE A 304 2.51 2.51 -15.59
N ILE A 305 3.02 1.95 -14.50
CA ILE A 305 2.27 1.08 -13.60
C ILE A 305 1.56 1.95 -12.55
N ILE A 306 0.24 1.93 -12.53
CA ILE A 306 -0.57 2.84 -11.70
C ILE A 306 -1.79 2.16 -11.08
N GLY A 307 -2.05 2.48 -9.81
CA GLY A 307 -3.24 2.03 -9.08
C GLY A 307 -4.54 2.62 -9.64
N ILE A 308 -5.54 1.77 -9.84
CA ILE A 308 -6.89 2.17 -10.33
C ILE A 308 -8.04 1.82 -9.39
N GLY A 309 -7.77 1.04 -8.35
CA GLY A 309 -8.74 0.67 -7.30
C GLY A 309 -8.49 1.42 -5.99
N ALA A 310 -9.26 1.07 -4.97
CA ALA A 310 -9.31 1.72 -3.66
C ALA A 310 -9.78 3.19 -3.69
N TYR A 311 -10.66 3.56 -4.63
CA TYR A 311 -10.98 4.96 -4.92
C TYR A 311 -12.37 5.42 -4.44
N LYS A 312 -13.22 4.51 -3.94
CA LYS A 312 -14.52 4.87 -3.33
C LYS A 312 -14.55 4.67 -1.81
N PRO A 313 -15.18 5.58 -1.06
CA PRO A 313 -15.91 6.76 -1.56
C PRO A 313 -14.96 7.91 -1.89
N ILE A 314 -15.25 8.60 -3.01
CA ILE A 314 -14.35 9.63 -3.59
C ILE A 314 -13.98 10.71 -2.57
N TRP A 315 -14.93 11.17 -1.76
CA TRP A 315 -14.67 12.24 -0.78
C TRP A 315 -13.61 11.85 0.27
N PHE A 316 -13.44 10.56 0.55
CA PHE A 316 -12.47 10.01 1.50
C PHE A 316 -11.18 9.58 0.80
N MET A 317 -11.30 8.85 -0.32
CA MET A 317 -10.16 8.19 -0.96
C MET A 317 -9.36 9.09 -1.90
N LYS A 318 -9.96 10.12 -2.52
CA LYS A 318 -9.31 10.96 -3.56
C LYS A 318 -8.00 11.62 -3.10
N ALA A 319 -7.81 11.73 -1.79
CA ALA A 319 -6.60 12.30 -1.24
C ALA A 319 -5.37 11.42 -1.42
N ASN A 320 -5.57 10.12 -1.63
CA ASN A 320 -4.54 9.10 -1.49
C ASN A 320 -4.59 8.02 -2.58
N HIS A 321 -5.69 7.86 -3.30
CA HIS A 321 -5.85 6.92 -4.42
C HIS A 321 -6.46 7.60 -5.64
N ASN A 322 -5.98 7.23 -6.82
CA ASN A 322 -6.54 7.65 -8.09
C ASN A 322 -7.83 6.86 -8.36
N SER A 323 -8.85 7.54 -8.88
CA SER A 323 -9.88 6.88 -9.68
C SER A 323 -9.31 6.36 -11.02
N PRO A 324 -9.99 5.42 -11.71
CA PRO A 324 -9.60 5.00 -13.05
C PRO A 324 -9.42 6.16 -14.05
N GLN A 325 -10.25 7.20 -13.94
CA GLN A 325 -10.16 8.39 -14.78
C GLN A 325 -8.94 9.25 -14.45
N GLU A 326 -8.63 9.43 -13.16
CA GLU A 326 -7.42 10.14 -12.73
C GLU A 326 -6.15 9.36 -13.07
N ALA A 327 -6.15 8.03 -12.96
CA ALA A 327 -5.04 7.19 -13.36
C ALA A 327 -4.78 7.28 -14.88
N PHE A 328 -5.84 7.30 -15.68
CA PHE A 328 -5.74 7.55 -17.12
C PHE A 328 -5.19 8.96 -17.41
N GLN A 329 -5.67 9.99 -16.69
CA GLN A 329 -5.13 11.34 -16.86
C GLN A 329 -3.65 11.41 -16.47
N GLY A 330 -3.24 10.75 -15.39
CA GLY A 330 -1.84 10.65 -14.98
C GLY A 330 -0.96 9.95 -16.02
N PHE A 331 -1.49 8.96 -16.73
CA PHE A 331 -0.83 8.34 -17.88
C PHE A 331 -0.63 9.31 -19.06
N ILE A 332 -1.64 10.15 -19.36
CA ILE A 332 -1.50 11.20 -20.39
C ILE A 332 -0.45 12.23 -19.95
N ASP A 333 -0.50 12.67 -18.71
CA ASP A 333 0.41 13.69 -18.16
C ASP A 333 1.86 13.19 -18.07
N SER A 334 2.06 11.88 -17.82
CA SER A 334 3.38 11.25 -17.77
C SER A 334 3.98 11.00 -19.16
N LYS A 335 3.18 11.08 -20.23
CA LYS A 335 3.58 10.80 -21.62
C LYS A 335 4.20 9.41 -21.80
N ALA A 336 3.80 8.44 -20.99
CA ALA A 336 4.30 7.10 -21.09
C ALA A 336 3.77 6.37 -22.35
N ASP A 337 4.49 5.36 -22.82
CA ASP A 337 4.08 4.59 -23.99
C ASP A 337 2.94 3.62 -23.66
N PHE A 338 2.98 2.97 -22.49
CA PHE A 338 1.97 2.01 -22.06
C PHE A 338 1.54 2.20 -20.60
N LEU A 339 0.26 1.96 -20.32
CA LEU A 339 -0.32 1.94 -18.97
C LEU A 339 -0.56 0.49 -18.53
N ILE A 340 -0.03 0.11 -17.37
CA ILE A 340 -0.36 -1.18 -16.71
C ILE A 340 -1.17 -0.86 -15.44
N PRO A 341 -2.48 -1.18 -15.40
CA PRO A 341 -3.29 -0.95 -14.22
C PRO A 341 -2.93 -1.94 -13.10
N MET A 342 -2.94 -1.48 -11.86
CA MET A 342 -2.73 -2.29 -10.66
C MET A 342 -3.66 -1.89 -9.51
N HIS A 343 -3.48 -2.46 -8.32
CA HIS A 343 -4.22 -2.10 -7.11
C HIS A 343 -5.74 -2.34 -7.22
N PHE A 344 -6.15 -3.36 -7.99
CA PHE A 344 -7.55 -3.78 -8.14
C PHE A 344 -7.68 -5.31 -8.20
N GLY A 345 -8.90 -5.82 -7.98
CA GLY A 345 -9.27 -7.21 -8.27
C GLY A 345 -8.76 -8.29 -7.31
N ARG A 346 -7.79 -8.01 -6.43
CA ARG A 346 -7.28 -8.97 -5.43
C ARG A 346 -7.85 -8.74 -4.03
N PHE A 347 -7.66 -7.55 -3.47
CA PHE A 347 -8.12 -7.20 -2.12
C PHE A 347 -9.38 -6.31 -2.15
N ASP A 348 -10.21 -6.47 -1.13
CA ASP A 348 -11.36 -5.60 -0.87
C ASP A 348 -10.94 -4.50 0.13
N LEU A 349 -10.66 -3.30 -0.40
CA LEU A 349 -10.12 -2.17 0.35
C LEU A 349 -11.05 -0.95 0.44
N SER A 350 -12.16 -0.95 -0.29
CA SER A 350 -12.93 0.25 -0.63
C SER A 350 -14.37 -0.07 -1.01
N ASP A 351 -15.20 0.91 -1.36
CA ASP A 351 -16.63 0.69 -1.59
C ASP A 351 -17.02 0.35 -3.05
N GLU A 352 -16.10 0.43 -4.02
CA GLU A 352 -16.42 0.07 -5.40
C GLU A 352 -16.61 -1.44 -5.63
N PRO A 353 -17.38 -1.83 -6.65
CA PRO A 353 -17.39 -3.20 -7.18
C PRO A 353 -16.02 -3.63 -7.72
N PRO A 354 -15.58 -4.89 -7.52
CA PRO A 354 -14.26 -5.37 -7.91
C PRO A 354 -13.92 -5.25 -9.41
N SER A 355 -14.90 -5.39 -10.31
CA SER A 355 -14.69 -5.30 -11.76
C SER A 355 -14.77 -3.87 -12.31
N GLU A 356 -15.34 -2.94 -11.53
CA GLU A 356 -15.61 -1.57 -11.95
C GLU A 356 -14.35 -0.78 -12.33
N PRO A 357 -13.23 -0.82 -11.56
CA PRO A 357 -12.03 -0.05 -11.89
C PRO A 357 -11.54 -0.28 -13.32
N LEU A 358 -11.37 -1.55 -13.69
CA LEU A 358 -10.84 -1.93 -14.99
C LEU A 358 -11.82 -1.60 -16.12
N ARG A 359 -13.12 -1.79 -15.90
CA ARG A 359 -14.16 -1.42 -16.86
C ARG A 359 -14.10 0.07 -17.18
N LEU A 360 -14.07 0.92 -16.16
CA LEU A 360 -14.02 2.37 -16.32
C LEU A 360 -12.72 2.85 -16.99
N LEU A 361 -11.58 2.25 -16.67
CA LEU A 361 -10.32 2.55 -17.36
C LEU A 361 -10.41 2.21 -18.85
N LYS A 362 -10.95 1.04 -19.20
CA LYS A 362 -11.09 0.59 -20.60
C LYS A 362 -12.05 1.48 -21.37
N GLU A 363 -13.18 1.87 -20.77
CA GLU A 363 -14.11 2.84 -21.36
C GLU A 363 -13.39 4.16 -21.65
N LYS A 364 -12.63 4.68 -20.69
CA LYS A 364 -11.89 5.94 -20.86
C LYS A 364 -10.82 5.86 -21.96
N ALA A 365 -10.09 4.75 -22.02
CA ALA A 365 -9.09 4.53 -23.06
C ALA A 365 -9.72 4.39 -24.45
N ALA A 366 -10.89 3.74 -24.55
CA ALA A 366 -11.63 3.61 -25.80
C ALA A 366 -12.15 4.97 -26.30
N GLU A 367 -12.70 5.82 -25.41
CA GLU A 367 -13.10 7.20 -25.73
C GLU A 367 -11.94 8.02 -26.32
N ALA A 368 -10.72 7.77 -25.85
CA ALA A 368 -9.52 8.47 -26.30
C ALA A 368 -8.83 7.81 -27.51
N ASN A 369 -9.32 6.67 -28.01
CA ASN A 369 -8.65 5.83 -29.02
C ASN A 369 -7.24 5.35 -28.61
N LEU A 370 -7.06 5.01 -27.33
CA LEU A 370 -5.79 4.55 -26.75
C LEU A 370 -5.91 3.16 -26.10
N SER A 371 -6.89 2.35 -26.51
CA SER A 371 -7.11 1.00 -25.98
C SER A 371 -5.89 0.08 -26.16
N ASP A 372 -5.12 0.24 -27.23
CA ASP A 372 -3.89 -0.50 -27.53
C ASP A 372 -2.73 -0.15 -26.57
N LYS A 373 -2.83 1.00 -25.89
CA LYS A 373 -1.86 1.47 -24.91
C LYS A 373 -2.10 0.91 -23.51
N ILE A 374 -3.26 0.30 -23.25
CA ILE A 374 -3.59 -0.29 -21.96
C ILE A 374 -3.21 -1.77 -21.94
N LYS A 375 -2.21 -2.11 -21.12
CA LYS A 375 -1.78 -3.50 -20.91
C LYS A 375 -2.59 -4.14 -19.79
N ASN A 376 -3.77 -4.64 -20.15
CA ASN A 376 -4.67 -5.32 -19.23
C ASN A 376 -4.23 -6.77 -18.95
N LEU A 377 -3.46 -6.96 -17.89
CA LEU A 377 -2.97 -8.26 -17.45
C LEU A 377 -3.98 -9.01 -16.57
N GLN A 378 -3.92 -10.33 -16.59
CA GLN A 378 -4.42 -11.22 -15.55
C GLN A 378 -3.37 -11.42 -14.45
N ILE A 379 -3.76 -11.97 -13.30
CA ILE A 379 -2.79 -12.28 -12.24
C ILE A 379 -1.88 -13.39 -12.76
N ASN A 380 -0.58 -13.21 -12.57
CA ASN A 380 0.52 -14.03 -13.09
C ASN A 380 0.65 -14.02 -14.62
N GLU A 381 0.12 -13.00 -15.31
CA GLU A 381 0.41 -12.74 -16.72
C GLU A 381 1.61 -11.79 -16.87
N SER A 382 2.47 -12.06 -17.86
CA SER A 382 3.66 -11.27 -18.16
C SER A 382 3.55 -10.47 -19.45
N ILE A 383 4.38 -9.44 -19.55
CA ILE A 383 4.70 -8.71 -20.77
C ILE A 383 6.19 -8.91 -21.04
N ASP A 384 6.52 -9.42 -22.22
CA ASP A 384 7.90 -9.62 -22.64
C ASP A 384 8.40 -8.38 -23.41
N PHE A 385 9.60 -7.90 -23.10
CA PHE A 385 10.14 -6.69 -23.73
C PHE A 385 10.63 -6.89 -25.16
N SER A 386 10.80 -8.14 -25.59
CA SER A 386 11.20 -8.53 -26.94
C SER A 386 10.04 -8.59 -27.95
N SER A 387 8.79 -8.42 -27.48
CA SER A 387 7.55 -8.58 -28.27
C SER A 387 7.02 -7.31 -28.92
#